data_AF-A0A5K1FVB9-F1
#
_entry.id   AF-A0A5K1FVB9-F1
#
_cell.length_a   1.000
_cell.length_b   1.000
_cell.length_c   1.000
_cell.angle_alpha   90.00
_cell.angle_beta   90.00
_cell.angle_gamma   90.00
#
_symmetry.space_group_name_H-M   'P 1'
#
loop_
_entity.id
_entity.type
_entity.pdbx_description
1 polymer ?
#
loop_
_entity_poly.entity_id
_entity_poly.type
_entity_poly.pdbx_seq_one_letter_code
_entity_poly.pdbx_strand_id
1 'polypeptide(L)' 'VCSVRLKDGRVLDADIVIVGVGGRPLTALFKGQVEEERGGIK' A
#
# COMPACT_ATOMS: atom_id res chain seq x y z
N VAL A 1 21.67 13.20 2.80
CA VAL A 1 20.26 13.57 3.08
C VAL A 1 19.38 12.60 2.32
N CYS A 2 18.44 11.95 3.00
CA CYS A 2 17.39 11.19 2.33
C CYS A 2 16.24 12.16 2.00
N SER A 3 15.70 12.07 0.79
CA SER A 3 14.71 13.03 0.29
C SER A 3 13.59 12.30 -0.44
N VAL A 4 12.39 12.84 -0.38
CA VAL A 4 11.23 12.34 -1.14
C VAL A 4 11.07 13.16 -2.41
N ARG A 5 11.15 12.50 -3.57
CA ARG A 5 10.82 13.11 -4.85
C ARG A 5 9.34 12.91 -5.16
N LEU A 6 8.62 14.01 -5.33
CA LEU A 6 7.23 14.01 -5.73
C LEU A 6 7.10 13.89 -7.25
N LYS A 7 5.93 13.42 -7.71
CA LYS A 7 5.64 13.23 -9.14
C LYS A 7 5.72 14.52 -9.95
N ASP A 8 5.45 15.66 -9.33
CA ASP A 8 5.53 16.99 -9.95
C ASP A 8 6.97 17.54 -10.06
N GLY A 9 7.98 16.74 -9.69
CA GLY A 9 9.38 17.09 -9.78
C GLY A 9 9.95 17.79 -8.55
N ARG A 10 9.11 18.15 -7.56
CA ARG A 10 9.60 18.70 -6.28
C ARG A 10 10.35 17.65 -5.48
N VAL A 11 11.35 18.10 -4.71
CA VAL A 11 12.13 17.28 -3.80
C VAL A 11 11.99 17.84 -2.39
N LEU A 12 11.63 16.99 -1.44
CA LEU A 12 11.46 17.33 -0.03
C LEU A 12 12.53 16.61 0.80
N ASP A 13 13.36 17.36 1.51
CA ASP A 13 14.29 16.78 2.48
C ASP A 13 13.51 16.34 3.73
N ALA A 14 13.76 15.13 4.20
CA ALA A 14 13.10 14.58 5.38
C ALA A 14 14.01 13.57 6.10
N ASP A 15 14.10 13.71 7.42
CA ASP A 15 14.82 12.73 8.25
C ASP A 15 13.99 11.46 8.48
N ILE A 16 12.65 11.57 8.48
CA ILE A 16 11.71 10.46 8.68
C ILE A 16 10.50 10.63 7.75
N VAL A 17 9.99 9.51 7.21
CA VAL A 17 8.78 9.46 6.38
C VAL A 17 7.81 8.41 6.90
N ILE A 18 6.54 8.78 7.06
CA ILE A 18 5.45 7.87 7.44
C ILE A 18 4.58 7.62 6.21
N VAL A 19 4.31 6.35 5.90
CA VAL A 19 3.52 5.96 4.71
C VAL A 19 2.18 5.36 5.14
N GLY A 20 1.09 6.01 4.74
CA GLY A 20 -0.28 5.54 4.93
C GLY A 20 -1.05 5.53 3.61
N VAL A 21 -0.91 4.47 2.83
CA VAL A 21 -1.55 4.32 1.49
C VAL A 21 -2.72 3.33 1.49
N GLY A 22 -3.21 2.97 2.69
CA GLY A 22 -4.24 1.94 2.88
C GLY A 22 -3.66 0.53 3.01
N GLY A 23 -4.55 -0.41 3.34
CA GLY A 23 -4.24 -1.84 3.46
C GLY A 23 -5.05 -2.66 2.46
N ARG A 24 -4.56 -3.86 2.12
CA ARG A 24 -5.29 -4.84 1.31
C ARG A 24 -5.49 -6.13 2.10
N PRO A 25 -6.64 -6.81 1.97
CA PRO A 25 -6.83 -8.12 2.57
C PRO A 25 -5.78 -9.13 2.06
N LEU A 26 -5.31 -10.02 2.95
CA LEU A 26 -4.33 -11.06 2.64
C LEU A 26 -5.03 -12.40 2.36
N THR A 27 -5.85 -12.45 1.30
CA THR A 27 -6.65 -13.64 0.95
C THR A 27 -5.90 -14.66 0.10
N ALA A 28 -4.64 -14.41 -0.25
CA ALA A 28 -3.89 -15.18 -1.24
C ALA A 28 -3.83 -16.70 -0.96
N LEU A 29 -3.76 -17.11 0.31
CA LEU A 29 -3.71 -18.52 0.70
C LEU A 29 -5.01 -19.28 0.42
N PHE A 30 -6.14 -18.57 0.36
CA PHE A 30 -7.48 -19.14 0.21
C PHE A 30 -8.07 -18.92 -1.18
N LYS A 31 -7.27 -18.38 -2.10
CA LYS A 31 -7.73 -18.03 -3.44
C LYS A 31 -8.27 -19.26 -4.18
N GLY A 32 -9.52 -19.17 -4.63
CA GLY A 32 -10.21 -20.27 -5.33
C GLY A 32 -10.68 -21.43 -4.44
N GLN A 33 -10.52 -21.32 -3.11
CA GLN A 33 -11.00 -22.31 -2.14
C GLN A 33 -12.29 -21.86 -1.46
N VAL A 34 -12.51 -20.55 -1.37
CA VAL A 34 -13.66 -19.91 -0.71
C VAL A 34 -14.25 -18.85 -1.61
N GLU A 35 -15.49 -18.44 -1.34
CA GLU A 35 -16.12 -17.32 -2.03
C GLU A 35 -15.43 -16.02 -1.62
N GLU A 36 -14.95 -15.26 -2.61
CA GLU A 36 -14.35 -13.94 -2.40
C GLU A 36 -15.32 -12.85 -2.88
N GLU A 37 -15.52 -11.82 -2.05
CA GLU A 37 -16.35 -10.65 -2.38
C GLU A 37 -15.62 -9.36 -1.97
N ARG A 38 -15.64 -8.34 -2.85
CA ARG A 38 -15.03 -7.01 -2.62
C ARG A 38 -13.55 -7.07 -2.17
N GLY A 39 -12.83 -8.09 -2.63
CA GLY A 39 -11.41 -8.29 -2.32
C GLY A 39 -11.12 -8.94 -0.97
N GLY A 40 -12.15 -9.42 -0.26
CA GLY A 40 -12.03 -10.23 0.96
C GLY A 40 -12.72 -11.58 0.80
N ILE A 41 -12.64 -12.41 1.84
CA ILE A 41 -13.43 -13.64 1.95
C ILE A 41 -14.81 -13.27 2.49
N LYS A 42 -15.87 -13.81 1.88
CA LYS A 42 -17.26 -13.55 2.25
C LYS A 42 -17.69 -14.28 3.52
#